data_AF-A0A7C6TYK2-F1
#
_entry.id   AF-A0A7C6TYK2-F1
#
_cell.length_a   1.000
_cell.length_b   1.000
_cell.length_c   1.000
_cell.angle_alpha   90.00
_cell.angle_beta   90.00
_cell.angle_gamma   90.00
#
_symmetry.space_group_name_H-M   'P 1'
#
loop_
_entity.id
_entity.type
_entity.pdbx_description
1 polymer ?
#
loop_
_entity_poly.entity_id
_entity_poly.type
_entity_poly.pdbx_seq_one_letter_code
_entity_poly.pdbx_strand_id
1 'polypeptide(L)'
;MEFFDAEPIANAELESFIGEKLTETQRKKLIDEMELDCSISFGEEILRMNVFSQSRGRAISMRIVKAKVPPLHQLGFSTAINKMFSYRDGLILITGPTGSGKSTTIASIIDKFNETSNQHIITIEDPIEYRFTSKRCLINQREIGKNTLSYAAALRSALREDPDIIFVGEMRDMESVSIALTAAETGHAEIAAENKTKA
;
A
#
# COMPACT_ATOMS: atom_id res chain seq x y z
N MET A 1 26.58 -6.97 -0.99
CA MET A 1 26.23 -5.69 -1.64
C MET A 1 26.80 -5.79 -3.04
N GLU A 2 25.96 -5.99 -4.03
CA GLU A 2 26.38 -6.08 -5.43
C GLU A 2 26.31 -4.67 -6.01
N PHE A 3 27.41 -4.24 -6.61
CA PHE A 3 27.44 -3.03 -7.43
C PHE A 3 27.33 -3.46 -8.88
N PHE A 4 26.57 -2.72 -9.67
CA PHE A 4 26.59 -2.91 -11.12
C PHE A 4 27.95 -2.50 -11.65
N ASP A 5 28.47 -3.27 -12.61
CA ASP A 5 29.65 -2.89 -13.37
C ASP A 5 29.23 -1.84 -14.41
N ALA A 6 29.15 -0.59 -13.96
CA ALA A 6 28.67 0.56 -14.73
C ALA A 6 29.43 1.82 -14.35
N GLU A 7 29.45 2.80 -15.25
CA GLU A 7 30.03 4.11 -14.94
C GLU A 7 29.27 4.81 -13.80
N PRO A 8 29.97 5.59 -12.95
CA PRO A 8 29.32 6.36 -11.90
C PRO A 8 28.28 7.34 -12.48
N ILE A 9 27.07 7.32 -11.92
CA ILE A 9 25.99 8.23 -12.32
C ILE A 9 26.34 9.66 -11.92
N ALA A 10 26.33 10.59 -12.88
CA ALA A 10 26.56 12.00 -12.62
C ALA A 10 25.31 12.68 -12.05
N ASN A 11 25.50 13.76 -11.27
CA ASN A 11 24.38 14.52 -10.70
C ASN A 11 23.41 15.03 -11.77
N ALA A 12 23.91 15.48 -12.92
CA ALA A 12 23.06 15.96 -14.02
C ALA A 12 22.16 14.85 -14.60
N GLU A 13 22.66 13.61 -14.68
CA GLU A 13 21.88 12.46 -15.15
C GLU A 13 20.79 12.10 -14.15
N LEU A 14 21.12 12.14 -12.85
CA LEU A 14 20.15 11.89 -11.79
C LEU A 14 19.04 12.94 -11.76
N GLU A 15 19.39 14.22 -11.88
CA GLU A 15 18.42 15.32 -11.95
C GLU A 15 17.55 15.22 -13.21
N SER A 16 18.13 14.83 -14.34
CA SER A 16 17.37 14.57 -15.58
C SER A 16 16.36 13.44 -15.38
N PHE A 17 16.76 12.33 -14.76
CA PHE A 17 15.88 11.21 -14.44
C PHE A 17 14.75 11.61 -13.47
N ILE A 18 15.07 12.34 -12.40
CA ILE A 18 14.08 12.89 -11.45
C ILE A 18 13.11 13.80 -12.20
N GLY A 19 13.62 14.66 -13.08
CA GLY A 19 12.83 15.49 -13.96
C GLY A 19 11.84 14.65 -14.76
N GLU A 20 12.31 13.69 -15.55
CA GLU A 20 11.44 12.87 -16.39
C GLU A 20 10.36 12.13 -15.59
N LYS A 21 10.68 11.61 -14.40
CA LYS A 21 9.78 10.75 -13.64
C LYS A 21 8.83 11.48 -12.69
N LEU A 22 9.16 12.67 -12.20
CA LEU A 22 8.34 13.41 -11.25
C LEU A 22 7.44 14.45 -11.92
N THR A 23 6.19 14.50 -11.46
CA THR A 23 5.25 15.59 -11.79
C THR A 23 5.73 16.93 -11.21
N GLU A 24 5.25 18.05 -11.75
CA GLU A 24 5.60 19.39 -11.25
C GLU A 24 5.31 19.55 -9.76
N THR A 25 4.16 19.06 -9.28
CA THR A 25 3.78 19.09 -7.86
C THR A 25 4.77 18.30 -7.01
N GLN A 26 5.18 17.11 -7.44
CA GLN A 26 6.16 16.29 -6.74
C GLN A 26 7.55 16.94 -6.72
N ARG A 27 7.98 17.54 -7.84
CA ARG A 27 9.26 18.26 -7.89
C ARG A 27 9.26 19.45 -6.94
N LYS A 28 8.16 20.22 -6.89
CA LYS A 28 8.01 21.31 -5.93
C LYS A 28 8.11 20.78 -4.50
N LYS A 29 7.40 19.70 -4.17
CA LYS A 29 7.48 19.06 -2.86
C LYS A 29 8.91 18.61 -2.51
N LEU A 30 9.62 17.99 -3.45
CA LEU A 30 11.02 17.57 -3.25
C LEU A 30 11.99 18.75 -3.05
N ILE A 31 11.70 19.90 -3.66
CA ILE A 31 12.46 21.15 -3.45
C ILE A 31 12.19 21.69 -2.04
N ASP A 32 10.91 21.79 -1.67
CA ASP A 32 10.47 22.38 -0.41
C ASP A 32 10.83 21.50 0.81
N GLU A 33 10.71 20.18 0.70
CA GLU A 33 10.88 19.22 1.80
C GLU A 33 12.23 18.50 1.78
N MET A 34 13.04 18.66 0.73
CA MET A 34 14.33 17.97 0.50
C MET A 34 14.26 16.44 0.34
N GLU A 35 13.09 15.84 0.52
CA GLU A 35 12.83 14.42 0.32
C GLU A 35 11.43 14.17 -0.28
N LEU A 36 11.27 13.02 -0.93
CA LEU A 36 10.00 12.61 -1.53
C LEU A 36 9.91 11.09 -1.66
N ASP A 37 8.87 10.50 -1.06
CA ASP A 37 8.39 9.16 -1.41
C ASP A 37 7.35 9.25 -2.54
N CYS A 38 7.51 8.41 -3.57
CA CYS A 38 6.54 8.29 -4.65
C CYS A 38 6.58 6.91 -5.33
N SER A 39 5.58 6.65 -6.17
CA SER A 39 5.50 5.47 -7.03
C SER A 39 5.61 5.88 -8.49
N ILE A 40 6.55 5.30 -9.24
CA ILE A 40 6.78 5.54 -10.67
C ILE A 40 6.56 4.27 -11.50
N SER A 41 6.16 4.42 -12.76
CA SER A 41 6.10 3.30 -13.71
C SER A 41 7.43 3.14 -14.45
N PHE A 42 7.90 1.91 -14.59
CA PHE A 42 9.10 1.55 -15.32
C PHE A 42 8.83 0.30 -16.18
N GLY A 43 8.45 0.51 -17.44
CA GLY A 43 7.90 -0.56 -18.27
C GLY A 43 6.56 -1.03 -17.73
N GLU A 44 6.39 -2.34 -17.56
CA GLU A 44 5.22 -2.95 -16.93
C GLU A 44 5.30 -2.96 -15.39
N GLU A 45 6.48 -2.68 -14.84
CA GLU A 45 6.72 -2.69 -13.40
C GLU A 45 6.43 -1.33 -12.77
N ILE A 46 6.13 -1.36 -11.49
CA ILE A 46 5.95 -0.16 -10.68
C ILE A 46 7.06 -0.15 -9.65
N LEU A 47 7.74 0.97 -9.50
CA LEU A 47 8.82 1.14 -8.54
C LEU A 47 8.37 2.13 -7.47
N ARG A 48 8.56 1.78 -6.20
CA ARG A 48 8.59 2.74 -5.11
C ARG A 48 9.94 3.43 -5.12
N MET A 49 9.92 4.74 -5.25
CA MET A 49 11.09 5.59 -5.33
C MET A 49 11.09 6.56 -4.15
N ASN A 50 12.18 6.56 -3.38
CA ASN A 50 12.47 7.59 -2.39
C ASN A 50 13.61 8.45 -2.94
N VAL A 51 13.37 9.74 -3.11
CA VAL A 51 14.37 10.72 -3.54
C VAL A 51 14.72 11.60 -2.35
N PHE A 52 16.01 11.80 -2.07
CA PHE A 52 16.48 12.56 -0.91
C PHE A 52 17.79 13.30 -1.21
N SER A 53 18.09 14.31 -0.40
CA SER A 53 19.35 15.05 -0.47
C SER A 53 20.44 14.42 0.40
N GLN A 54 21.67 14.42 -0.11
CA GLN A 54 22.88 13.98 0.59
C GLN A 54 24.04 14.95 0.29
N SER A 55 25.20 14.77 0.95
CA SER A 55 26.31 15.75 0.91
C SER A 55 26.92 16.03 -0.47
N ARG A 56 26.70 15.15 -1.46
CA ARG A 56 27.18 15.23 -2.84
C ARG A 56 26.07 15.57 -3.85
N GLY A 57 24.84 15.83 -3.42
CA GLY A 57 23.69 16.09 -4.29
C GLY A 57 22.47 15.23 -3.96
N ARG A 58 21.60 14.97 -4.93
CA ARG A 58 20.46 14.06 -4.76
C ARG A 58 20.90 12.60 -4.73
N ALA A 59 20.05 11.75 -4.18
CA ALA A 59 20.15 10.30 -4.22
C ALA A 59 18.75 9.69 -4.35
N ILE A 60 18.71 8.47 -4.88
CA ILE A 60 17.47 7.74 -5.11
C ILE A 60 17.61 6.32 -4.54
N SER A 61 16.60 5.88 -3.79
CA SER A 61 16.41 4.48 -3.42
C SER A 61 15.15 3.96 -4.11
N MET A 62 15.27 2.91 -4.93
CA MET A 62 14.14 2.29 -5.62
C MET A 62 13.91 0.84 -5.16
N ARG A 63 12.64 0.44 -5.11
CA ARG A 63 12.21 -0.94 -4.85
C ARG A 63 11.05 -1.31 -5.77
N ILE A 64 11.09 -2.51 -6.35
CA ILE A 64 9.99 -3.03 -7.18
C ILE A 64 8.77 -3.29 -6.30
N VAL A 65 7.62 -2.75 -6.72
CA VAL A 65 6.31 -3.05 -6.16
C VAL A 65 5.88 -4.40 -6.72
N LYS A 66 5.57 -5.36 -5.84
CA LYS A 66 5.30 -6.74 -6.27
C LYS A 66 3.95 -6.81 -6.99
N ALA A 67 3.95 -7.22 -8.25
CA ALA A 67 2.71 -7.51 -8.98
C ALA A 67 2.16 -8.91 -8.64
N LYS A 68 3.05 -9.88 -8.39
CA LYS A 68 2.63 -11.26 -8.10
C LYS A 68 2.36 -11.46 -6.62
N VAL A 69 1.09 -11.66 -6.31
CA VAL A 69 0.62 -12.06 -4.98
C VAL A 69 0.79 -13.59 -4.84
N PRO A 70 1.43 -14.09 -3.78
CA PRO A 70 1.45 -15.53 -3.54
C PRO A 70 0.04 -16.01 -3.16
N PRO A 71 -0.43 -17.17 -3.66
CA PRO A 71 -1.72 -17.71 -3.25
C PRO A 71 -1.79 -17.96 -1.74
N LEU A 72 -2.93 -17.68 -1.11
CA LEU A 72 -3.10 -17.77 0.35
C LEU A 72 -2.72 -19.15 0.93
N HIS A 73 -2.99 -20.23 0.20
CA HIS A 73 -2.66 -21.59 0.64
C HIS A 73 -1.14 -21.84 0.77
N GLN A 74 -0.30 -21.07 0.07
CA GLN A 74 1.15 -21.18 0.15
C GLN A 74 1.72 -20.52 1.41
N LEU A 75 0.93 -19.70 2.12
CA LEU A 75 1.36 -19.06 3.37
C LEU A 75 1.31 -20.02 4.58
N GLY A 76 0.77 -21.23 4.42
CA GLY A 76 0.80 -22.28 5.45
C GLY A 76 -0.18 -22.06 6.60
N PHE A 77 -1.21 -21.24 6.44
CA PHE A 77 -2.23 -21.05 7.46
C PHE A 77 -3.03 -22.33 7.72
N SER A 78 -3.35 -22.56 9.00
CA SER A 78 -4.24 -23.65 9.40
C SER A 78 -5.66 -23.46 8.83
N THR A 79 -6.44 -24.53 8.80
CA THR A 79 -7.85 -24.48 8.37
C THR A 79 -8.69 -23.54 9.24
N ALA A 80 -8.37 -23.39 10.52
CA ALA A 80 -9.05 -22.47 11.43
C ALA A 80 -8.84 -21.00 11.00
N ILE A 81 -7.61 -20.60 10.68
CA ILE A 81 -7.32 -19.24 10.20
C ILE A 81 -7.99 -18.99 8.86
N ASN A 82 -7.99 -19.98 7.96
CA ASN A 82 -8.66 -19.84 6.67
C ASN A 82 -10.18 -19.61 6.77
N LYS A 83 -10.83 -20.11 7.82
CA LYS A 83 -12.26 -19.86 8.10
C LYS A 83 -12.52 -18.43 8.57
N MET A 84 -11.54 -17.75 9.17
CA MET A 84 -11.72 -16.36 9.59
C MET A 84 -12.03 -15.43 8.40
N PHE A 85 -11.47 -15.71 7.23
CA PHE A 85 -11.73 -14.96 6.00
C PHE A 85 -13.07 -15.32 5.33
N SER A 86 -14.02 -15.88 6.08
CA SER A 86 -15.39 -16.17 5.58
C SER A 86 -16.49 -15.52 6.44
N TYR A 87 -16.11 -14.86 7.53
CA TYR A 87 -17.02 -13.97 8.25
C TYR A 87 -17.35 -12.78 7.37
N ARG A 88 -18.59 -12.30 7.40
CA ARG A 88 -19.09 -11.25 6.49
C ARG A 88 -19.00 -9.83 7.06
N ASP A 89 -18.76 -9.72 8.37
CA ASP A 89 -18.78 -8.46 9.10
C ASP A 89 -17.73 -8.50 10.22
N GLY A 90 -17.04 -7.39 10.44
CA GLY A 90 -16.16 -7.20 11.59
C GLY A 90 -14.78 -6.65 11.25
N LEU A 91 -13.86 -6.78 12.21
CA LEU A 91 -12.50 -6.25 12.14
C LEU A 91 -11.48 -7.39 12.26
N ILE A 92 -10.60 -7.49 11.27
CA ILE A 92 -9.44 -8.38 11.25
C ILE A 92 -8.17 -7.54 11.40
N LEU A 93 -7.41 -7.79 12.47
CA LEU A 93 -6.12 -7.13 12.71
C LEU A 93 -4.97 -8.07 12.40
N ILE A 94 -4.10 -7.67 11.47
CA ILE A 94 -2.87 -8.38 11.14
C ILE A 94 -1.70 -7.58 11.69
N THR A 95 -1.01 -8.15 12.66
CA THR A 95 0.05 -7.44 13.41
C THR A 95 1.37 -8.20 13.36
N GLY A 96 2.46 -7.49 13.65
CA GLY A 96 3.81 -8.06 13.63
C GLY A 96 4.89 -7.04 13.24
N PRO A 97 6.17 -7.39 13.43
CA PRO A 97 7.29 -6.49 13.14
C PRO A 97 7.44 -6.24 11.64
N THR A 98 8.23 -5.23 11.27
CA THR A 98 8.58 -4.96 9.86
C THR A 98 9.23 -6.20 9.25
N GLY A 99 8.81 -6.57 8.03
CA GLY A 99 9.33 -7.74 7.34
C GLY A 99 8.73 -9.09 7.74
N SER A 100 7.75 -9.12 8.66
CA SER A 100 7.09 -10.38 9.07
C SER A 100 6.07 -10.95 8.07
N GLY A 101 5.95 -10.34 6.87
CA GLY A 101 5.04 -10.82 5.83
C GLY A 101 3.57 -10.37 5.95
N LYS A 102 3.29 -9.28 6.67
CA LYS A 102 1.92 -8.75 6.88
C LYS A 102 1.26 -8.34 5.57
N SER A 103 1.86 -7.40 4.84
CA SER A 103 1.32 -6.95 3.55
C SER A 103 1.26 -8.08 2.52
N THR A 104 2.20 -9.04 2.54
CA THR A 104 2.09 -10.26 1.72
C THR A 104 0.86 -11.10 2.12
N THR A 105 0.62 -11.28 3.42
CA THR A 105 -0.56 -12.00 3.94
C THR A 105 -1.85 -11.31 3.53
N ILE A 106 -1.93 -10.00 3.73
CA ILE A 106 -3.08 -9.17 3.34
C ILE A 106 -3.32 -9.27 1.85
N ALA A 107 -2.28 -9.13 1.04
CA ALA A 107 -2.41 -9.21 -0.40
C ALA A 107 -2.96 -10.58 -0.84
N SER A 108 -2.47 -11.67 -0.24
CA SER A 108 -2.99 -13.02 -0.50
C SER A 108 -4.45 -13.20 -0.10
N ILE A 109 -4.91 -12.52 0.96
CA ILE A 109 -6.32 -12.54 1.38
C ILE A 109 -7.18 -11.77 0.37
N ILE A 110 -6.77 -10.55 -0.01
CA ILE A 110 -7.47 -9.72 -1.00
C ILE A 110 -7.55 -10.46 -2.34
N ASP A 111 -6.46 -11.07 -2.82
CA ASP A 111 -6.46 -11.78 -4.09
C ASP A 111 -7.36 -13.04 -4.04
N LYS A 112 -7.42 -13.75 -2.90
CA LYS A 112 -8.38 -14.84 -2.70
C LYS A 112 -9.82 -14.34 -2.83
N PHE A 113 -10.19 -13.21 -2.21
CA PHE A 113 -11.53 -12.64 -2.37
C PHE A 113 -11.79 -12.24 -3.82
N ASN A 114 -10.82 -11.59 -4.46
CA ASN A 114 -10.89 -11.20 -5.86
C ASN A 114 -11.11 -12.39 -6.81
N GLU A 115 -10.63 -13.59 -6.45
CA GLU A 115 -10.81 -14.82 -7.22
C GLU A 115 -12.11 -15.57 -6.91
N THR A 116 -12.71 -15.38 -5.73
CA THR A 116 -13.78 -16.27 -5.22
C THR A 116 -15.10 -15.57 -4.93
N SER A 117 -15.13 -14.24 -4.89
CA SER A 117 -16.30 -13.45 -4.46
C SER A 117 -16.62 -12.31 -5.44
N ASN A 118 -17.84 -11.78 -5.37
CA ASN A 118 -18.28 -10.63 -6.17
C ASN A 118 -18.48 -9.44 -5.23
N GLN A 119 -17.37 -8.88 -4.74
CA GLN A 119 -17.36 -7.83 -3.71
C GLN A 119 -16.70 -6.55 -4.23
N HIS A 120 -16.98 -5.42 -3.59
CA HIS A 120 -16.27 -4.18 -3.74
C HIS A 120 -15.21 -4.04 -2.64
N ILE A 121 -13.94 -4.02 -3.05
CA ILE A 121 -12.78 -3.92 -2.17
C ILE A 121 -12.15 -2.55 -2.34
N ILE A 122 -12.02 -1.80 -1.25
CA ILE A 122 -11.30 -0.53 -1.21
C ILE A 122 -10.03 -0.72 -0.39
N THR A 123 -8.88 -0.33 -0.93
CA THR A 123 -7.62 -0.28 -0.17
C THR A 123 -7.20 1.16 0.08
N ILE A 124 -6.70 1.44 1.28
CA ILE A 124 -6.17 2.74 1.69
C ILE A 124 -4.75 2.50 2.21
N GLU A 125 -3.73 2.97 1.47
CA GLU A 125 -2.34 2.56 1.66
C GLU A 125 -1.38 3.76 1.60
N ASP A 126 -0.20 3.65 2.23
CA ASP A 126 0.83 4.70 2.24
C ASP A 126 2.25 4.10 2.17
N PRO A 127 2.78 3.84 0.96
CA PRO A 127 2.12 3.78 -0.34
C PRO A 127 1.56 2.38 -0.64
N ILE A 128 0.99 2.21 -1.84
CA ILE A 128 0.49 0.90 -2.29
C ILE A 128 1.63 -0.12 -2.43
N GLU A 129 1.51 -1.29 -1.80
CA GLU A 129 2.58 -2.32 -1.81
C GLU A 129 2.40 -3.43 -2.85
N TYR A 130 1.14 -3.76 -3.16
CA TYR A 130 0.76 -4.74 -4.17
C TYR A 130 -0.29 -4.12 -5.08
N ARG A 131 -0.16 -4.33 -6.40
CA ARG A 131 -1.20 -3.94 -7.34
C ARG A 131 -2.12 -5.11 -7.63
N PHE A 132 -3.41 -4.84 -7.58
CA PHE A 132 -4.43 -5.82 -7.96
C PHE A 132 -5.05 -5.45 -9.29
N THR A 133 -5.30 -6.47 -10.11
CA THR A 133 -6.20 -6.36 -11.26
C THR A 133 -7.55 -6.92 -10.83
N SER A 134 -8.62 -6.16 -11.04
CA SER A 134 -9.99 -6.62 -10.79
C SER A 134 -10.26 -7.90 -11.59
N LYS A 135 -10.61 -8.98 -10.89
CA LYS A 135 -11.03 -10.26 -11.46
C LYS A 135 -12.55 -10.37 -11.29
N ARG A 136 -13.02 -10.89 -10.15
CA ARG A 136 -14.44 -10.95 -9.80
C ARG A 136 -14.90 -9.80 -8.91
N CYS A 137 -13.96 -9.20 -8.18
CA CYS A 137 -14.22 -8.03 -7.34
C CYS A 137 -13.93 -6.74 -8.10
N LEU A 138 -14.65 -5.67 -7.73
CA LEU A 138 -14.23 -4.30 -8.04
C LEU A 138 -13.19 -3.89 -7.02
N ILE A 139 -11.96 -3.58 -7.44
CA ILE A 139 -10.89 -3.16 -6.54
C ILE A 139 -10.50 -1.70 -6.80
N ASN A 140 -10.62 -0.86 -5.78
CA ASN A 140 -10.20 0.53 -5.80
C ASN A 140 -9.08 0.77 -4.79
N GLN A 141 -7.86 0.98 -5.28
CA GLN A 141 -6.70 1.24 -4.42
C GLN A 141 -6.41 2.74 -4.31
N ARG A 142 -6.30 3.25 -3.09
CA ARG A 142 -6.09 4.67 -2.79
C ARG A 142 -4.80 4.87 -2.01
N GLU A 143 -3.86 5.58 -2.62
CA GLU A 143 -2.59 5.95 -1.98
C GLU A 143 -2.71 7.31 -1.26
N ILE A 144 -2.28 7.39 0.00
CA ILE A 144 -2.20 8.64 0.76
C ILE A 144 -1.26 9.62 0.05
N GLY A 145 -1.63 10.90 -0.01
CA GLY A 145 -0.88 11.96 -0.69
C GLY A 145 -1.02 11.97 -2.21
N LYS A 146 -1.58 10.91 -2.82
CA LYS A 146 -1.80 10.81 -4.28
C LYS A 146 -3.28 10.74 -4.65
N ASN A 147 -4.05 9.87 -4.01
CA ASN A 147 -5.48 9.66 -4.29
C ASN A 147 -6.38 10.18 -3.16
N THR A 148 -5.82 10.45 -1.99
CA THR A 148 -6.53 10.96 -0.82
C THR A 148 -5.56 11.68 0.11
N LEU A 149 -6.07 12.57 0.97
CA LEU A 149 -5.22 13.42 1.82
C LEU A 149 -4.75 12.71 3.09
N SER A 150 -5.56 11.81 3.65
CA SER A 150 -5.25 11.10 4.89
C SER A 150 -6.07 9.81 5.01
N TYR A 151 -5.66 8.94 5.92
CA TYR A 151 -6.42 7.73 6.28
C TYR A 151 -7.83 8.06 6.74
N ALA A 152 -7.99 8.98 7.69
CA ALA A 152 -9.30 9.40 8.19
C ALA A 152 -10.22 9.95 7.09
N ALA A 153 -9.69 10.76 6.16
CA ALA A 153 -10.46 11.28 5.03
C ALA A 153 -10.90 10.15 4.09
N ALA A 154 -9.98 9.25 3.75
CA ALA A 154 -10.25 8.11 2.88
C ALA A 154 -11.29 7.15 3.50
N LEU A 155 -11.16 6.84 4.79
CA LEU A 155 -12.08 5.97 5.52
C LEU A 155 -13.50 6.54 5.53
N ARG A 156 -13.67 7.84 5.85
CA ARG A 156 -15.00 8.47 5.84
C ARG A 156 -15.67 8.42 4.48
N SER A 157 -14.90 8.58 3.41
CA SER A 157 -15.42 8.50 2.05
C SER A 157 -15.74 7.05 1.68
N ALA A 158 -14.86 6.10 2.02
CA ALA A 158 -15.06 4.67 1.76
C ALA A 158 -16.40 4.18 2.32
N LEU A 159 -16.83 4.61 3.50
CA LEU A 159 -18.15 4.22 4.07
C LEU A 159 -19.37 4.65 3.24
N ARG A 160 -19.19 5.52 2.23
CA ARG A 160 -20.24 5.95 1.29
C ARG A 160 -19.95 5.53 -0.14
N GLU A 161 -18.91 4.74 -0.36
CA GLU A 161 -18.49 4.22 -1.66
C GLU A 161 -19.03 2.80 -1.90
N ASP A 162 -19.98 2.33 -1.08
CA ASP A 162 -20.59 0.98 -1.13
C ASP A 162 -19.54 -0.17 -1.10
N PRO A 163 -18.58 -0.19 -0.15
CA PRO A 163 -17.61 -1.26 -0.05
C PRO A 163 -18.16 -2.47 0.71
N ASP A 164 -17.77 -3.67 0.30
CA ASP A 164 -17.91 -4.88 1.11
C ASP A 164 -16.69 -5.10 2.01
N ILE A 165 -15.49 -4.73 1.52
CA ILE A 165 -14.21 -4.89 2.22
C ILE A 165 -13.43 -3.59 2.16
N ILE A 166 -12.94 -3.12 3.31
CA ILE A 166 -12.02 -1.98 3.39
C ILE A 166 -10.70 -2.46 4.00
N PHE A 167 -9.64 -2.47 3.20
CA PHE A 167 -8.30 -2.63 3.73
C PHE A 167 -7.70 -1.26 4.08
N VAL A 168 -7.20 -1.15 5.30
CA VAL A 168 -6.48 0.03 5.78
C VAL A 168 -5.06 -0.36 6.11
N GLY A 169 -4.09 0.37 5.57
CA GLY A 169 -2.69 0.26 5.96
C GLY A 169 -2.44 0.62 7.43
N GLU A 170 -1.24 1.10 7.73
CA GLU A 170 -0.83 1.34 9.12
C GLU A 170 -1.58 2.52 9.76
N MET A 171 -2.62 2.22 10.55
CA MET A 171 -3.39 3.23 11.29
C MET A 171 -2.60 3.72 12.51
N ARG A 172 -1.90 4.85 12.36
CA ARG A 172 -1.10 5.44 13.46
C ARG A 172 -1.86 6.45 14.30
N ASP A 173 -2.93 7.04 13.76
CA ASP A 173 -3.70 8.08 14.42
C ASP A 173 -5.01 7.54 15.02
N MET A 174 -5.40 8.11 16.17
CA MET A 174 -6.59 7.72 16.92
C MET A 174 -7.89 7.92 16.14
N GLU A 175 -7.93 8.93 15.26
CA GLU A 175 -9.10 9.26 14.48
C GLU A 175 -9.41 8.13 13.48
N SER A 176 -8.42 7.67 12.73
CA SER A 176 -8.54 6.55 11.79
C SER A 176 -8.94 5.26 12.50
N VAL A 177 -8.31 4.96 13.65
CA VAL A 177 -8.67 3.79 14.47
C VAL A 177 -10.14 3.86 14.92
N SER A 178 -10.60 5.03 15.39
CA SER A 178 -11.99 5.20 15.82
C SER A 178 -12.97 4.99 14.67
N ILE A 179 -12.69 5.54 13.49
CA ILE A 179 -13.56 5.39 12.31
C ILE A 179 -13.63 3.92 11.89
N ALA A 180 -12.49 3.23 11.86
CA ALA A 180 -12.43 1.82 11.50
C ALA A 180 -13.23 0.95 12.48
N LEU A 181 -13.14 1.22 13.79
CA LEU A 181 -13.93 0.50 14.80
C LEU A 181 -15.43 0.75 14.62
N THR A 182 -15.86 2.00 14.45
CA THR A 182 -17.28 2.32 14.21
C THR A 182 -17.80 1.63 12.96
N ALA A 183 -17.02 1.62 11.88
CA ALA A 183 -17.40 0.99 10.62
C ALA A 183 -17.56 -0.53 10.75
N ALA A 184 -16.63 -1.19 11.45
CA ALA A 184 -16.69 -2.62 11.71
C ALA A 184 -17.88 -2.99 12.62
N GLU A 185 -18.20 -2.16 13.62
CA GLU A 185 -19.34 -2.36 14.53
C GLU A 185 -20.68 -2.27 13.80
N THR A 186 -20.77 -1.38 12.81
CA THR A 186 -22.02 -1.05 12.11
C THR A 186 -22.24 -1.90 10.85
N GLY A 187 -21.39 -2.90 10.59
CA GLY A 187 -21.53 -3.82 9.46
C GLY A 187 -21.36 -3.17 8.09
N HIS A 188 -20.65 -2.04 8.01
CA HIS A 188 -20.48 -1.34 6.72
C HIS A 188 -19.44 -2.01 5.81
N ALA A 189 -18.49 -2.76 6.37
CA ALA A 189 -17.49 -3.54 5.62
C ALA A 189 -16.69 -4.44 6.57
N GLU A 190 -16.10 -5.51 6.03
CA GLU A 190 -14.99 -6.19 6.69
C GLU A 190 -13.75 -5.30 6.63
N ILE A 191 -13.20 -4.94 7.80
CA ILE A 191 -12.00 -4.11 7.88
C ILE A 191 -10.79 -4.99 8.17
N ALA A 192 -9.79 -4.95 7.29
CA ALA A 192 -8.48 -5.50 7.56
C ALA A 192 -7.51 -4.34 7.85
N ALA A 193 -6.78 -4.41 8.96
CA ALA A 193 -5.75 -3.41 9.25
C ALA A 193 -4.38 -4.01 9.58
N GLU A 194 -3.34 -3.35 9.08
CA GLU A 194 -1.96 -3.63 9.45
C GLU A 194 -1.52 -2.75 10.63
N ASN A 195 -0.92 -3.32 11.66
CA ASN A 195 -0.27 -2.55 12.73
C ASN A 195 1.14 -3.07 13.03
N LYS A 196 2.07 -2.14 13.23
CA LYS A 196 3.43 -2.46 13.68
C LYS A 196 3.45 -2.65 15.19
N THR A 197 3.90 -3.81 15.64
CA THR A 197 4.32 -3.98 17.03
C THR A 197 5.68 -3.29 17.22
N LYS A 198 5.79 -2.43 18.24
CA LYS A 198 7.10 -1.98 18.72
C LYS A 198 7.83 -3.20 19.28
N ALA A 199 9.10 -3.36 18.90
CA ALA A 199 10.02 -4.25 19.59
C ALA A 199 10.28 -3.74 21.01
#